data_AF-A0A3A0CL21-F1
#
_entry.id   AF-A0A3A0CL21-F1
#
_cell.length_a   1.000
_cell.length_b   1.000
_cell.length_c   1.000
_cell.angle_alpha   90.00
_cell.angle_beta   90.00
_cell.angle_gamma   90.00
#
_symmetry.space_group_name_H-M   'P 1'
#
loop_
_entity.id
_entity.type
_entity.pdbx_description
1 polymer ?
#
loop_
_entity_poly.entity_id
_entity_poly.type
_entity_poly.pdbx_seq_one_letter_code
_entity_poly.pdbx_strand_id
1 'polypeptide(L)'
;MPNSKGLAGTFIVDLLGQRRSGLAAHDVSLLLETPEGREAVIYRVHRVSEDGTMELVGVSPAAFRRQECIVYLRREVRDARQDMDAIEFHAASVPPPCRVELRLARNPGGPWSSMTAVVFPAVCADAVTHWLGRTGRSLGDENTGGTSALDQIEMIQVVRRVVLEPRAPHNGSPG
;
A
#
# COMPACT_ATOMS: atom_id res chain seq x y z
N MET A 1 18.35 21.30 -10.42
CA MET A 1 17.03 21.20 -9.76
C MET A 1 16.70 19.73 -9.57
N PRO A 2 16.22 19.29 -8.40
CA PRO A 2 15.80 17.89 -8.23
C PRO A 2 14.64 17.60 -9.19
N ASN A 3 14.67 16.45 -9.83
CA ASN A 3 13.71 16.01 -10.84
C ASN A 3 12.29 15.95 -10.25
N SER A 4 11.43 16.91 -10.62
CA SER A 4 10.06 17.09 -10.11
C SER A 4 9.12 15.93 -10.43
N LYS A 5 9.49 15.03 -11.35
CA LYS A 5 8.69 13.88 -11.78
C LYS A 5 8.50 12.80 -10.70
N GLY A 6 9.23 12.86 -9.57
CA GLY A 6 9.18 11.84 -8.51
C GLY A 6 8.22 12.13 -7.35
N LEU A 7 7.56 13.29 -7.31
CA LEU A 7 6.82 13.72 -6.12
C LEU A 7 5.34 13.31 -6.11
N ALA A 8 4.72 13.03 -7.26
CA ALA A 8 3.33 12.58 -7.29
C ALA A 8 3.14 11.30 -6.47
N GLY A 9 2.14 11.27 -5.59
CA GLY A 9 1.91 10.17 -4.65
C GLY A 9 2.69 10.24 -3.34
N THR A 10 3.64 11.18 -3.20
CA THR A 10 4.31 11.46 -1.91
C THR A 10 3.48 12.42 -1.06
N PHE A 11 3.91 12.60 0.19
CA PHE A 11 3.21 13.42 1.17
C PHE A 11 4.07 14.60 1.63
N ILE A 12 3.36 15.66 1.98
CA ILE A 12 3.87 16.82 2.69
C ILE A 12 3.19 16.84 4.04
N VAL A 13 3.96 16.95 5.12
CA VAL A 13 3.47 17.02 6.49
C VAL A 13 3.96 18.32 7.11
N ASP A 14 3.03 19.09 7.65
CA ASP A 14 3.30 20.29 8.45
C ASP A 14 3.07 19.97 9.93
N LEU A 15 4.14 20.10 10.73
CA LEU A 15 4.16 19.90 12.16
C LEU A 15 4.49 21.21 12.83
N LEU A 16 3.46 21.94 13.30
CA LEU A 16 3.64 23.18 14.05
C LEU A 16 4.54 24.21 13.33
N GLY A 17 4.44 24.31 12.00
CA GLY A 17 5.24 25.20 11.17
C GLY A 17 6.55 24.58 10.65
N GLN A 18 6.90 23.36 11.03
CA GLN A 18 7.97 22.58 10.41
C GLN A 18 7.42 21.70 9.29
N ARG A 19 7.86 21.96 8.06
CA ARG A 19 7.41 21.21 6.89
C ARG A 19 8.41 20.13 6.49
N ARG A 20 7.90 18.92 6.28
CA ARG A 20 8.62 17.80 5.64
C ARG A 20 7.90 17.43 4.35
N SER A 21 8.63 17.22 3.27
CA SER A 21 8.09 16.90 1.94
C SER A 21 8.74 15.66 1.34
N GLY A 22 8.07 15.03 0.37
CA GLY A 22 8.57 13.84 -0.29
C GLY A 22 8.47 12.57 0.57
N LEU A 23 7.63 12.59 1.62
CA LEU A 23 7.46 11.46 2.53
C LEU A 23 6.65 10.35 1.84
N ALA A 24 7.03 9.10 2.06
CA ALA A 24 6.19 7.97 1.70
C ALA A 24 5.03 7.82 2.70
N ALA A 25 3.97 7.12 2.32
CA ALA A 25 2.84 6.86 3.23
C ALA A 25 3.29 6.20 4.54
N HIS A 26 4.28 5.31 4.48
CA HIS A 26 4.86 4.67 5.66
C HIS A 26 5.51 5.66 6.62
N ASP A 27 6.31 6.61 6.12
CA ASP A 27 6.98 7.61 6.95
C ASP A 27 5.96 8.51 7.66
N VAL A 28 4.87 8.85 6.97
CA VAL A 28 3.77 9.61 7.56
C VAL A 28 3.06 8.80 8.65
N SER A 29 2.82 7.50 8.44
CA SER A 29 2.24 6.64 9.48
C SER A 29 3.09 6.63 10.75
N LEU A 30 4.41 6.46 10.62
CA LEU A 30 5.33 6.48 11.78
C LEU A 30 5.30 7.84 12.49
N LEU A 31 5.23 8.93 11.73
CA LEU A 31 5.15 10.29 12.26
C LEU A 31 3.82 10.52 13.02
N LEU A 32 2.71 9.96 12.53
CA LEU A 32 1.41 10.02 13.19
C LEU A 32 1.32 9.23 14.51
N GLU A 33 2.27 8.32 14.76
CA GLU A 33 2.37 7.59 16.02
C GLU A 33 3.04 8.42 17.13
N THR A 34 3.70 9.54 16.79
CA THR A 34 4.32 10.43 17.79
C THR A 34 3.30 11.42 18.37
N PRO A 35 3.58 12.01 19.55
CA PRO A 35 2.74 13.06 20.13
C PRO A 35 2.55 14.25 19.19
N GLU A 36 3.61 14.69 18.50
CA GLU A 36 3.60 15.82 17.56
C GLU A 36 2.75 15.52 16.33
N GLY A 37 2.74 14.26 15.88
CA GLY A 37 1.95 13.81 14.74
C GLY A 37 0.43 13.99 14.90
N ARG A 38 -0.07 14.11 16.14
CA ARG A 38 -1.52 14.27 16.39
C ARG A 38 -2.09 15.57 15.86
N GLU A 39 -1.26 16.60 15.74
CA GLU A 39 -1.64 17.92 15.21
C GLU A 39 -1.12 18.14 13.78
N ALA A 40 -0.61 17.09 13.14
CA ALA A 40 -0.05 17.17 11.80
C ALA A 40 -1.10 17.54 10.75
N VAL A 41 -0.76 18.50 9.89
CA VAL A 41 -1.53 18.76 8.67
C VAL A 41 -0.86 18.01 7.51
N ILE A 42 -1.60 17.10 6.89
CA ILE A 42 -1.07 16.21 5.86
C ILE A 42 -1.67 16.57 4.51
N TYR A 43 -0.80 16.65 3.52
CA TYR A 43 -1.17 16.83 2.12
C TYR A 43 -0.54 15.71 1.29
N ARG A 44 -1.31 15.15 0.36
CA ARG A 44 -0.81 14.27 -0.70
C ARG A 44 -0.52 15.11 -1.94
N VAL A 45 0.64 14.94 -2.54
CA VAL A 45 0.94 15.51 -3.85
C VAL A 45 0.17 14.71 -4.90
N HIS A 46 -0.90 15.29 -5.44
CA HIS A 46 -1.71 14.64 -6.47
C HIS A 46 -1.03 14.72 -7.84
N ARG A 47 -0.57 15.92 -8.19
CA ARG A 47 0.07 16.20 -9.47
C ARG A 47 1.19 17.23 -9.30
N VAL A 48 2.22 17.10 -10.13
CA VAL A 48 3.23 18.14 -10.35
C VAL A 48 3.19 18.55 -11.81
N SER A 49 2.98 19.84 -12.06
CA SER A 49 2.95 20.44 -13.38
C SER A 49 4.36 20.71 -13.90
N GLU A 50 4.50 20.93 -15.21
CA GLU A 50 5.80 21.17 -15.86
C GLU A 50 6.48 22.46 -15.38
N ASP A 51 5.67 23.45 -14.96
CA ASP A 51 6.11 24.71 -14.36
C ASP A 51 6.55 24.57 -12.88
N GLY A 52 6.44 23.37 -12.31
CA GLY A 52 6.78 23.08 -10.91
C GLY A 52 5.63 23.33 -9.92
N THR A 53 4.46 23.76 -10.38
CA THR A 53 3.27 23.92 -9.52
C THR A 53 2.77 22.55 -9.06
N MET A 54 2.39 22.44 -7.78
CA MET A 54 1.89 21.21 -7.18
C MET A 54 0.41 21.32 -6.84
N GLU A 55 -0.35 20.30 -7.21
CA GLU A 55 -1.72 20.10 -6.75
C GLU A 55 -1.69 19.24 -5.49
N LEU A 56 -2.18 19.80 -4.39
CA LEU A 56 -2.17 19.16 -3.08
C LEU A 56 -3.59 18.80 -2.65
N VAL A 57 -3.75 17.59 -2.13
CA VAL A 57 -5.01 17.11 -1.55
C VAL A 57 -4.81 16.93 -0.05
N GLY A 58 -5.64 17.58 0.76
CA GLY A 58 -5.63 17.38 2.21
C GLY A 58 -6.01 15.95 2.57
N VAL A 59 -5.23 15.31 3.45
CA VAL A 59 -5.47 13.93 3.90
C VAL A 59 -5.65 13.94 5.41
N SER A 60 -6.75 13.34 5.89
CA SER A 60 -6.95 13.22 7.33
C SER A 60 -6.03 12.15 7.92
N PRO A 61 -5.53 12.32 9.17
CA PRO A 61 -4.79 11.26 9.87
C PRO A 61 -5.58 9.95 9.97
N ALA A 62 -6.91 10.03 10.04
CA ALA A 62 -7.78 8.86 10.07
C ALA A 62 -7.70 8.01 8.79
N ALA A 63 -7.35 8.60 7.64
CA ALA A 63 -7.19 7.87 6.39
C ALA A 63 -6.05 6.84 6.45
N PHE A 64 -4.99 7.12 7.22
CA PHE A 64 -3.86 6.21 7.42
C PHE A 64 -4.21 4.98 8.27
N ARG A 65 -5.33 5.02 8.99
CA ARG A 65 -5.86 3.87 9.76
C ARG A 65 -6.85 3.02 8.98
N ARG A 66 -7.33 3.49 7.84
CA ARG A 66 -8.24 2.71 6.98
C ARG A 66 -7.44 1.68 6.21
N GLN A 67 -7.98 0.47 6.12
CA GLN A 67 -7.41 -0.58 5.29
C GLN A 67 -8.23 -0.72 4.01
N GLU A 68 -7.55 -1.08 2.94
CA GLU A 68 -8.12 -1.56 1.68
C GLU A 68 -7.45 -2.89 1.31
N CYS A 69 -8.03 -3.59 0.36
CA CYS A 69 -7.39 -4.75 -0.21
C CYS A 69 -7.63 -4.90 -1.71
N ILE A 70 -6.74 -5.68 -2.33
CA ILE A 70 -6.92 -6.26 -3.65
C ILE A 70 -6.98 -7.78 -3.46
N VAL A 71 -7.96 -8.43 -4.08
CA VAL A 71 -8.19 -9.87 -3.95
C VAL A 71 -8.04 -10.51 -5.32
N TYR A 72 -7.12 -11.45 -5.40
CA TYR A 72 -6.90 -12.30 -6.57
C TYR A 72 -7.59 -13.63 -6.36
N LEU A 73 -8.57 -13.93 -7.21
CA LEU A 73 -9.40 -15.11 -7.12
C LEU A 73 -8.85 -16.21 -8.04
N ARG A 74 -8.77 -17.44 -7.51
CA ARG A 74 -8.30 -18.64 -8.24
C ARG A 74 -9.21 -19.82 -7.96
N ARG A 75 -9.37 -20.69 -8.96
CA ARG A 75 -10.14 -21.94 -8.79
C ARG A 75 -9.40 -22.97 -7.96
N GLU A 76 -8.06 -22.96 -8.01
CA GLU A 76 -7.23 -23.92 -7.30
C GLU A 76 -6.36 -23.25 -6.23
N VAL A 77 -6.21 -23.92 -5.09
CA VAL A 77 -5.35 -23.45 -4.00
C VAL A 77 -3.88 -23.39 -4.39
N ARG A 78 -3.47 -24.25 -5.34
CA ARG A 78 -2.12 -24.26 -5.89
C ARG A 78 -1.79 -22.93 -6.56
N ASP A 79 -2.70 -22.41 -7.37
CA ASP A 79 -2.47 -21.17 -8.13
C ASP A 79 -2.51 -19.95 -7.21
N ALA A 80 -3.43 -19.93 -6.23
CA ALA A 80 -3.44 -18.87 -5.21
C ALA A 80 -2.13 -18.83 -4.41
N ARG A 81 -1.58 -20.00 -4.05
CA ARG A 81 -0.24 -20.10 -3.41
C ARG A 81 0.85 -19.54 -4.32
N GLN A 82 0.83 -19.89 -5.60
CA GLN A 82 1.81 -19.36 -6.55
C GLN A 82 1.71 -17.85 -6.72
N ASP A 83 0.51 -17.27 -6.64
CA ASP A 83 0.34 -15.81 -6.65
C ASP A 83 0.97 -15.20 -5.40
N MET A 84 0.71 -15.76 -4.22
CA MET A 84 1.28 -15.29 -2.95
C MET A 84 2.82 -15.37 -2.96
N ASP A 85 3.37 -16.53 -3.36
CA ASP A 85 4.81 -16.75 -3.42
C ASP A 85 5.49 -15.81 -4.44
N ALA A 86 4.83 -15.49 -5.55
CA ALA A 86 5.34 -14.53 -6.53
C ALA A 86 5.39 -13.10 -5.97
N ILE A 87 4.38 -12.69 -5.18
CA ILE A 87 4.39 -11.38 -4.52
C ILE A 87 5.50 -11.33 -3.46
N GLU A 88 5.68 -12.38 -2.66
CA GLU A 88 6.77 -12.47 -1.68
C GLU A 88 8.15 -12.42 -2.35
N PHE A 89 8.34 -13.16 -3.44
CA PHE A 89 9.57 -13.14 -4.22
C PHE A 89 9.85 -11.74 -4.80
N HIS A 90 8.82 -11.07 -5.31
CA HIS A 90 8.93 -9.70 -5.79
C HIS A 90 9.33 -8.74 -4.65
N ALA A 91 8.69 -8.86 -3.49
CA ALA A 91 8.96 -8.04 -2.31
C ALA A 91 10.41 -8.14 -1.82
N ALA A 92 11.04 -9.32 -1.97
CA ALA A 92 12.45 -9.51 -1.61
C ALA A 92 13.41 -8.67 -2.48
N SER A 93 13.04 -8.39 -3.74
CA SER A 93 13.86 -7.60 -4.67
C SER A 93 13.44 -6.13 -4.74
N VAL A 94 12.14 -5.87 -4.63
CA VAL A 94 11.51 -4.55 -4.69
C VAL A 94 10.53 -4.46 -3.51
N PRO A 95 10.95 -3.88 -2.37
CA PRO A 95 10.10 -3.79 -1.19
C PRO A 95 8.78 -3.06 -1.48
N PRO A 96 7.69 -3.40 -0.77
CA PRO A 96 6.42 -2.70 -0.94
C PRO A 96 6.55 -1.23 -0.51
N PRO A 97 5.70 -0.34 -1.05
CA PRO A 97 5.74 1.09 -0.74
C PRO A 97 5.25 1.43 0.67
N CYS A 98 4.55 0.51 1.32
CA CYS A 98 4.16 0.57 2.72
C CYS A 98 3.96 -0.85 3.26
N ARG A 99 3.57 -0.98 4.53
CA ARG A 99 3.30 -2.28 5.14
C ARG A 99 2.12 -2.96 4.44
N VAL A 100 2.35 -4.17 3.94
CA VAL A 100 1.36 -4.98 3.22
C VAL A 100 1.19 -6.31 3.94
N GLU A 101 -0.05 -6.73 4.18
CA GLU A 101 -0.36 -8.08 4.66
C GLU A 101 -0.91 -8.92 3.51
N LEU A 102 -0.21 -10.02 3.21
CA LEU A 102 -0.69 -11.04 2.29
C LEU A 102 -1.48 -12.10 3.04
N ARG A 103 -2.65 -12.45 2.51
CA ARG A 103 -3.50 -13.51 3.06
C ARG A 103 -3.85 -14.51 1.99
N LEU A 104 -3.56 -15.77 2.25
CA LEU A 104 -4.10 -16.89 1.47
C LEU A 104 -5.34 -17.41 2.19
N ALA A 105 -6.48 -17.43 1.50
CA ALA A 105 -7.74 -17.90 2.06
C ALA A 105 -8.40 -18.94 1.15
N ARG A 106 -9.26 -19.79 1.74
CA ARG A 106 -10.04 -20.81 1.03
C ARG A 106 -11.52 -20.60 1.26
N ASN A 107 -12.29 -20.57 0.17
CA ASN A 107 -13.74 -20.44 0.20
C ASN A 107 -14.39 -21.74 -0.34
N PRO A 108 -14.64 -22.76 0.51
CA PRO A 108 -15.09 -24.08 0.06
C PRO A 108 -16.51 -24.12 -0.55
N GLY A 109 -17.26 -23.01 -0.54
CA GLY A 109 -18.63 -22.94 -1.06
C GLY A 109 -18.83 -22.07 -2.31
N GLY A 110 -17.77 -21.43 -2.82
CA GLY A 110 -17.86 -20.49 -3.93
C GLY A 110 -17.29 -21.00 -5.26
N PRO A 111 -17.56 -20.32 -6.38
CA PRO A 111 -16.93 -20.63 -7.68
C PRO A 111 -15.40 -20.43 -7.66
N TRP A 112 -14.91 -19.62 -6.71
CA TRP A 112 -13.50 -19.35 -6.47
C TRP A 112 -13.10 -19.99 -5.14
N SER A 113 -12.55 -21.21 -5.20
CA SER A 113 -12.26 -21.99 -3.99
C SER A 113 -11.10 -21.42 -3.16
N SER A 114 -10.27 -20.57 -3.76
CA SER A 114 -9.05 -20.05 -3.16
C SER A 114 -8.78 -18.61 -3.59
N MET A 115 -8.14 -17.83 -2.73
CA MET A 115 -7.83 -16.44 -3.02
C MET A 115 -6.55 -15.98 -2.33
N THR A 116 -5.90 -15.00 -2.96
CA THR A 116 -4.77 -14.27 -2.41
C THR A 116 -5.16 -12.82 -2.25
N ALA A 117 -5.24 -12.35 -1.02
CA ALA A 117 -5.54 -10.97 -0.72
C ALA A 117 -4.29 -10.20 -0.32
N VAL A 118 -4.20 -8.96 -0.80
CA VAL A 118 -3.16 -7.99 -0.48
C VAL A 118 -3.84 -6.86 0.28
N VAL A 119 -3.61 -6.79 1.59
CA VAL A 119 -4.22 -5.81 2.50
C VAL A 119 -3.21 -4.71 2.82
N PHE A 120 -3.61 -3.45 2.73
CA PHE A 120 -2.72 -2.31 2.91
C PHE A 120 -3.50 -1.08 3.41
N PRO A 121 -2.82 -0.05 3.98
CA PRO A 121 -3.45 1.22 4.29
C PRO A 121 -4.07 1.86 3.03
N ALA A 122 -5.31 2.32 3.08
CA ALA A 122 -6.06 2.86 1.94
C ALA A 122 -5.30 3.96 1.18
N VAL A 123 -4.56 4.80 1.92
CA VAL A 123 -3.70 5.85 1.37
C VAL A 123 -2.58 5.35 0.44
N CYS A 124 -2.25 4.06 0.51
CA CYS A 124 -1.25 3.42 -0.34
C CYS A 124 -1.82 2.80 -1.62
N ALA A 125 -3.14 2.85 -1.88
CA ALA A 125 -3.78 2.06 -2.93
C ALA A 125 -3.11 2.19 -4.31
N ASP A 126 -2.84 3.42 -4.74
CA ASP A 126 -2.20 3.66 -6.05
C ASP A 126 -0.76 3.13 -6.08
N ALA A 127 0.00 3.34 -5.00
CA ALA A 127 1.38 2.92 -4.90
C ALA A 127 1.50 1.38 -4.86
N VAL A 128 0.62 0.71 -4.12
CA VAL A 128 0.57 -0.76 -4.03
C VAL A 128 0.12 -1.36 -5.35
N THR A 129 -0.89 -0.78 -6.01
CA THR A 129 -1.35 -1.24 -7.34
C THR A 129 -0.23 -1.14 -8.36
N HIS A 130 0.48 -0.01 -8.39
CA HIS A 130 1.64 0.18 -9.27
C HIS A 130 2.78 -0.79 -8.93
N TRP A 131 3.06 -1.01 -7.64
CA TRP A 131 4.06 -1.98 -7.19
C TRP A 131 3.73 -3.42 -7.63
N LEU A 132 2.48 -3.87 -7.41
CA LEU A 132 2.01 -5.19 -7.84
C LEU A 132 2.07 -5.34 -9.38
N GLY A 133 1.78 -4.27 -10.13
CA GLY A 133 1.90 -4.26 -11.59
C GLY A 133 3.32 -4.52 -12.10
N ARG A 134 4.35 -4.26 -11.27
CA ARG A 134 5.76 -4.51 -11.61
C ARG A 134 6.22 -5.94 -11.32
N THR A 135 5.36 -6.80 -10.79
CA THR A 135 5.65 -8.24 -10.65
C THR A 135 5.86 -8.91 -12.02
N GLY A 136 5.33 -8.31 -13.10
CA GLY A 136 5.42 -8.85 -14.46
C GLY A 136 4.64 -10.15 -14.66
N ARG A 137 3.76 -10.51 -13.71
CA ARG A 137 3.02 -11.77 -13.68
C ARG A 137 1.53 -11.49 -13.60
N SER A 138 0.73 -12.34 -14.25
CA SER A 138 -0.73 -12.27 -14.16
C SER A 138 -1.19 -12.94 -12.86
N LEU A 139 -1.62 -12.11 -11.90
CA LEU A 139 -2.16 -12.53 -10.61
C LEU A 139 -3.68 -12.69 -10.73
N GLY A 140 -4.23 -13.77 -10.15
CA GLY A 140 -5.64 -14.12 -10.24
C GLY A 140 -6.12 -14.50 -11.64
N ASP A 141 -7.26 -15.18 -11.70
CA ASP A 141 -8.06 -15.31 -12.93
C ASP A 141 -9.08 -14.16 -13.02
N GLU A 142 -9.53 -13.70 -11.85
CA GLU A 142 -10.36 -12.53 -11.63
C GLU A 142 -9.75 -11.73 -10.47
N ASN A 143 -9.96 -10.41 -10.46
CA ASN A 143 -9.61 -9.57 -9.33
C ASN A 143 -10.77 -8.68 -8.91
N THR A 144 -10.85 -8.42 -7.61
CA THR A 144 -11.77 -7.45 -7.01
C THR A 144 -11.02 -6.64 -5.97
N GLY A 145 -11.48 -5.42 -5.69
CA GLY A 145 -10.79 -4.51 -4.79
C GLY A 145 -11.72 -3.54 -4.08
N GLY A 146 -11.20 -2.91 -3.03
CA GLY A 146 -11.90 -1.93 -2.21
C GLY A 146 -12.27 -2.46 -0.82
N THR A 147 -12.95 -1.63 -0.04
CA THR A 147 -13.27 -1.90 1.37
C THR A 147 -14.23 -3.07 1.56
N SER A 148 -15.17 -3.29 0.63
CA SER A 148 -16.13 -4.40 0.69
C SER A 148 -15.49 -5.78 0.51
N ALA A 149 -14.31 -5.85 -0.09
CA ALA A 149 -13.57 -7.10 -0.27
C ALA A 149 -12.85 -7.55 1.02
N LEU A 150 -12.54 -6.61 1.92
CA LEU A 150 -11.94 -6.94 3.23
C LEU A 150 -12.91 -7.72 4.11
N ASP A 151 -14.16 -7.25 4.20
CA ASP A 151 -15.21 -7.91 4.98
C ASP A 151 -15.40 -9.37 4.52
N GLN A 152 -15.33 -9.61 3.21
CA GLN A 152 -15.44 -10.96 2.64
C GLN A 152 -14.29 -11.87 3.06
N ILE A 153 -13.04 -11.36 3.09
CA ILE A 153 -11.88 -12.16 3.50
C ILE A 153 -11.93 -12.50 5.00
N GLU A 154 -12.40 -11.59 5.84
CA GLU A 154 -12.51 -11.84 7.29
C GLU A 154 -13.52 -12.95 7.61
N MET A 155 -14.53 -13.14 6.76
CA MET A 155 -15.53 -14.22 6.90
C MET A 155 -15.06 -15.58 6.39
N ILE A 156 -13.87 -15.66 5.78
CA ILE A 156 -13.36 -16.84 5.09
C ILE A 156 -12.14 -17.40 5.84
N GLN A 157 -11.91 -18.70 5.73
CA GLN A 157 -10.78 -19.36 6.38
C GLN A 157 -9.45 -18.91 5.76
N VAL A 158 -8.73 -18.04 6.47
CA VAL A 158 -7.33 -17.67 6.16
C VAL A 158 -6.41 -18.80 6.58
N VAL A 159 -5.69 -19.38 5.62
CA VAL A 159 -4.79 -20.52 5.82
C VAL A 159 -3.32 -20.12 5.94
N ARG A 160 -2.95 -18.94 5.45
CA ARG A 160 -1.60 -18.38 5.59
C ARG A 160 -1.67 -16.85 5.62
N ARG A 161 -0.86 -16.25 6.48
CA ARG A 161 -0.65 -14.79 6.56
C ARG A 161 0.84 -14.50 6.49
N VAL A 162 1.22 -13.49 5.73
CA VAL A 162 2.59 -12.97 5.65
C VAL A 162 2.53 -11.45 5.68
N VAL A 163 3.38 -10.83 6.48
CA VAL A 163 3.52 -9.37 6.50
C VAL A 163 4.79 -9.00 5.77
N LEU A 164 4.65 -8.10 4.80
CA LEU A 164 5.73 -7.51 4.03
C LEU A 164 5.94 -6.09 4.51
N GLU A 165 7.14 -5.81 5.02
CA GLU A 165 7.50 -4.48 5.48
C GLU A 165 8.11 -3.66 4.33
N PRO A 166 7.86 -2.34 4.31
CA PRO A 166 8.51 -1.47 3.33
C PRO A 166 10.02 -1.42 3.61
N ARG A 167 10.77 -0.90 2.64
CA ARG A 167 12.21 -0.65 2.86
C ARG A 167 12.36 0.28 4.05
N ALA A 168 13.22 -0.08 5.00
CA ALA A 168 13.56 0.80 6.11
C ALA A 168 14.00 2.17 5.56
N PRO A 169 13.58 3.29 6.18
CA PRO A 169 14.00 4.61 5.73
C PRO A 169 15.51 4.65 5.65
N HIS A 170 16.05 5.06 4.51
CA HIS A 170 17.46 5.39 4.44
C HIS A 170 17.68 6.52 5.44
N ASN A 171 18.40 6.25 6.53
CA ASN A 171 19.01 7.27 7.37
C ASN A 171 20.06 8.02 6.54
N GLY A 172 19.60 8.81 5.57
CA GLY A 172 20.41 9.80 4.90
C GLY A 172 20.66 10.91 5.90
N SER A 173 21.87 10.95 6.44
CA SER A 173 22.37 12.11 7.17
C SER A 173 22.11 13.38 6.36
N PRO A 174 21.68 14.48 6.99
CA PRO A 174 21.68 15.77 6.30
C PRO A 174 23.12 16.13 5.98
N GLY A 175 23.40 16.31 4.69
CA GLY A 175 24.58 17.03 4.20
C GLY A 175 24.28 18.52 4.09
#